data_AF-A0A166HGR2-F1
#
_entry.id   AF-A0A166HGR2-F1
#
_cell.length_a   1.000
_cell.length_b   1.000
_cell.length_c   1.000
_cell.angle_alpha   90.00
_cell.angle_beta   90.00
_cell.angle_gamma   90.00
#
_symmetry.space_group_name_H-M   'P 1'
#
loop_
_entity.id
_entity.type
_entity.pdbx_description
1 polymer ?
#
loop_
_entity_poly.entity_id
_entity_poly.type
_entity_poly.pdbx_seq_one_letter_code
_entity_poly.pdbx_strand_id
1 'polypeptide(L)' 'MHERTRAKLGYEPCLWQLRVVEALLKRDEDVVCIAETGGGKTLTFMLPLEFCQDGIMIIITPLNLLGNQHSHARAF' A
#
# COMPACT_ATOMS: atom_id res chain seq x y z
N MET A 1 -10.60 7.45 6.17
CA MET A 1 -9.40 6.61 5.89
C MET A 1 -8.58 6.38 7.16
N HIS A 2 -8.10 7.44 7.81
CA HIS A 2 -7.30 7.40 9.05
C HIS A 2 -7.79 6.40 10.11
N GLU A 3 -9.06 6.49 10.54
CA GLU A 3 -9.61 5.62 11.58
C GLU A 3 -9.68 4.15 11.17
N ARG A 4 -10.15 3.86 9.95
CA ARG A 4 -10.20 2.50 9.38
C ARG A 4 -8.80 1.89 9.28
N THR A 5 -7.83 2.70 8.84
CA THR A 5 -6.45 2.26 8.70
C THR A 5 -5.82 1.97 10.05
N ARG A 6 -6.01 2.84 11.05
CA ARG A 6 -5.52 2.60 12.42
C ARG A 6 -6.13 1.36 13.05
N ALA A 7 -7.43 1.13 12.85
CA ALA A 7 -8.12 -0.05 13.36
C ALA A 7 -7.58 -1.37 12.77
N LYS A 8 -7.15 -1.36 11.49
CA LYS A 8 -6.57 -2.55 10.83
C LYS A 8 -5.08 -2.72 11.10
N LEU A 9 -4.32 -1.63 11.12
CA LEU A 9 -2.85 -1.66 11.24
C LEU A 9 -2.33 -1.71 12.67
N GLY A 10 -3.09 -1.19 13.64
CA GLY A 10 -2.59 -0.95 15.00
C GLY A 10 -1.62 0.23 15.12
N TYR A 11 -1.32 0.92 14.01
CA TYR A 11 -0.51 2.15 13.97
C TYR A 11 -1.07 3.14 12.95
N GLU A 12 -0.61 4.39 13.04
CA GLU A 12 -0.99 5.44 12.09
C GLU A 12 0.05 5.54 10.95
N PRO A 13 -0.37 5.39 9.67
CA PRO A 13 0.50 5.71 8.55
C PRO A 13 0.86 7.19 8.57
N CYS A 14 2.05 7.51 8.07
CA CYS A 14 2.44 8.91 7.93
C CYS A 14 1.69 9.60 6.78
N LEU A 15 1.69 10.92 6.79
CA LEU A 15 0.91 11.74 5.85
C LEU A 15 1.19 11.42 4.38
N TRP A 16 2.46 11.20 4.01
CA TRP A 16 2.80 10.94 2.61
C TRP A 16 2.30 9.56 2.16
N GLN A 17 2.30 8.54 3.04
CA GLN A 17 1.74 7.22 2.72
C GLN A 17 0.24 7.34 2.43
N LEU A 18 -0.49 8.10 3.25
CA LEU A 18 -1.92 8.34 3.04
C LEU A 18 -2.19 9.06 1.72
N ARG A 19 -1.41 10.08 1.38
CA ARG A 19 -1.55 10.81 0.11
C ARG A 19 -1.36 9.91 -1.11
N VAL A 20 -0.35 9.03 -1.08
CA VAL A 20 -0.14 8.06 -2.17
C VAL A 20 -1.32 7.11 -2.28
N VAL A 21 -1.82 6.60 -1.16
CA VAL A 21 -2.96 5.66 -1.16
C VAL A 21 -4.25 6.35 -1.62
N GLU A 22 -4.49 7.60 -1.22
CA GLU A 22 -5.61 8.40 -1.72
C GLU A 22 -5.54 8.61 -3.24
N ALA A 23 -4.36 8.94 -3.77
CA ALA A 23 -4.16 9.08 -5.21
C ALA A 23 -4.43 7.74 -5.95
N LEU A 24 -3.92 6.62 -5.43
CA LEU A 24 -4.18 5.30 -6.00
C LEU A 24 -5.67 4.90 -5.97
N LEU A 25 -6.40 5.32 -4.93
CA LEU A 25 -7.84 5.04 -4.81
C LEU A 25 -8.71 5.93 -5.72
N LYS A 26 -8.25 7.14 -6.08
CA LYS A 26 -8.96 8.02 -7.01
C LYS A 26 -9.00 7.48 -8.44
N ARG A 27 -7.92 6.81 -8.88
CA ARG A 27 -7.80 6.18 -10.22
C ARG A 27 -7.99 7.17 -11.37
N ASP A 28 -7.56 8.41 -11.18
CA ASP A 28 -7.61 9.48 -12.17
C ASP A 28 -6.24 9.77 -12.81
N GLU A 29 -5.15 9.35 -12.17
CA GLU A 29 -3.78 9.65 -12.60
C GLU A 29 -2.80 8.48 -12.32
N ASP A 30 -1.68 8.47 -13.06
CA ASP A 30 -0.54 7.59 -12.78
C ASP A 30 0.32 8.16 -11.64
N VAL A 31 0.67 7.31 -10.66
CA VAL A 31 1.38 7.75 -9.44
C VAL A 31 2.80 7.20 -9.39
N VAL A 32 3.79 8.09 -9.28
CA VAL A 32 5.20 7.74 -9.00
C VAL A 32 5.54 8.11 -7.56
N CYS A 33 5.77 7.10 -6.71
CA CYS A 33 6.19 7.29 -5.32
C CYS A 33 7.70 7.08 -5.18
N ILE A 34 8.43 8.14 -4.82
CA ILE A 34 9.88 8.08 -4.54
C ILE A 34 10.09 8.09 -3.03
N ALA A 35 10.59 6.98 -2.49
CA ALA A 35 10.92 6.83 -1.09
C ALA A 35 12.07 5.84 -0.88
N GLU A 36 12.88 6.08 0.15
CA GLU A 36 13.99 5.22 0.54
C GLU A 36 13.56 3.79 0.88
N THR A 37 14.52 2.86 0.86
CA THR A 37 14.30 1.50 1.35
C THR A 37 14.15 1.52 2.87
N GLY A 38 13.19 0.75 3.41
CA GLY A 38 12.84 0.81 4.83
C GLY A 38 11.84 1.91 5.21
N GLY A 39 11.62 2.91 4.35
CA GLY A 39 10.68 4.01 4.60
C GLY A 39 9.19 3.61 4.62
N GLY A 40 8.85 2.34 4.44
CA GLY A 40 7.45 1.88 4.55
C GLY A 40 6.60 2.08 3.30
N LYS A 41 7.20 2.25 2.11
CA LYS A 41 6.48 2.32 0.83
C LYS A 41 5.63 1.07 0.52
N THR A 42 5.93 -0.09 1.10
CA THR A 42 5.11 -1.31 0.97
C THR A 42 3.65 -1.07 1.36
N LEU A 43 3.42 -0.25 2.39
CA LEU A 43 2.07 0.06 2.85
C LEU A 43 1.25 0.79 1.78
N THR A 44 1.88 1.58 0.90
CA THR A 44 1.14 2.41 -0.04
C THR A 44 0.46 1.62 -1.15
N PHE A 45 0.96 0.44 -1.49
CA PHE A 45 0.26 -0.48 -2.39
C PHE A 45 -0.57 -1.52 -1.63
N MET A 46 -0.22 -1.94 -0.41
CA MET A 46 -1.08 -2.88 0.32
C MET A 46 -2.39 -2.27 0.81
N LEU A 47 -2.35 -1.05 1.35
CA LEU A 47 -3.51 -0.40 1.99
C LEU A 47 -4.72 -0.15 1.05
N PRO A 48 -4.58 0.20 -0.24
CA PRO A 48 -5.70 0.36 -1.16
C PRO A 48 -6.68 -0.83 -1.19
N LEU A 49 -6.19 -2.07 -1.04
CA LEU A 49 -7.03 -3.27 -1.04
C LEU A 49 -8.07 -3.27 0.09
N GLU A 50 -7.76 -2.62 1.22
CA GLU A 50 -8.69 -2.48 2.35
C GLU A 50 -9.91 -1.60 2.06
N PHE A 51 -9.82 -0.82 0.98
CA PHE A 51 -10.87 0.11 0.53
C PHE A 51 -11.49 -0.32 -0.80
N CYS A 52 -11.00 -1.39 -1.42
CA CYS A 52 -11.55 -1.93 -2.67
C CYS A 52 -11.75 -3.44 -2.54
N GLN A 53 -12.94 -3.84 -2.06
CA GLN A 53 -13.27 -5.23 -1.75
C GLN A 53 -13.22 -6.16 -2.97
N ASP A 54 -13.51 -5.64 -4.17
CA ASP A 54 -13.48 -6.40 -5.43
C ASP A 54 -12.24 -6.09 -6.28
N GLY A 55 -11.28 -5.34 -5.73
CA GLY A 55 -10.09 -4.91 -6.45
C GLY A 55 -9.02 -5.99 -6.50
N ILE A 56 -8.42 -6.18 -7.67
CA ILE A 56 -7.21 -7.00 -7.82
C ILE A 56 -6.00 -6.07 -7.89
N MET A 57 -4.97 -6.37 -7.10
CA MET A 57 -3.68 -5.69 -7.18
C MET A 57 -2.60 -6.64 -7.70
N ILE A 58 -1.90 -6.19 -8.74
CA ILE A 58 -0.77 -6.92 -9.33
C ILE A 58 0.52 -6.21 -8.93
N ILE A 59 1.33 -6.87 -8.10
CA ILE A 59 2.63 -6.35 -7.66
C ILE A 59 3.73 -7.00 -8.49
N ILE A 60 4.41 -6.20 -9.31
CA ILE A 60 5.55 -6.65 -10.11
C ILE A 60 6.82 -6.20 -9.40
N THR A 61 7.67 -7.16 -9.01
CA THR A 61 8.98 -6.86 -8.40
C THR A 61 10.09 -7.53 -9.20
N PRO A 62 11.27 -6.89 -9.33
CA PRO A 62 12.38 -7.45 -10.09
C PRO A 62 13.11 -8.58 -9.33
N LEU A 63 12.83 -8.79 -8.04
CA LEU A 63 13.51 -9.77 -7.20
C LEU A 63 12.52 -10.79 -6.65
N ASN A 64 12.75 -12.07 -6.94
CA ASN A 64 11.93 -13.18 -6.42
C ASN A 64 11.83 -13.17 -4.89
N LEU A 65 12.90 -12.78 -4.19
CA LEU A 65 12.90 -12.66 -2.73
C LEU A 65 11.84 -11.67 -2.24
N LEU A 66 11.72 -10.51 -2.89
CA LEU A 66 10.70 -9.51 -2.56
C LEU A 66 9.31 -10.03 -2.92
N GLY A 67 9.16 -10.68 -4.08
CA GLY A 67 7.92 -11.33 -4.48
C GLY A 67 7.41 -12.31 -3.41
N ASN A 68 8.29 -13.20 -2.92
CA ASN A 68 7.97 -14.14 -1.85
C ASN A 68 7.63 -13.43 -0.54
N GLN A 69 8.35 -12.37 -0.18
CA GLN A 69 8.03 -11.58 1.02
C GLN A 69 6.64 -10.94 0.93
N HIS A 70 6.26 -10.42 -0.24
CA HIS A 70 4.96 -9.79 -0.43
C HIS A 70 3.81 -10.80 -0.58
N SER A 71 4.05 -12.00 -1.13
CA SER A 71 3.02 -13.04 -1.23
C SER A 71 2.62 -13.64 0.12
N HIS A 72 3.53 -13.60 1.11
CA HIS A 72 3.25 -14.04 2.48
C HIS A 72 2.81 -12.89 3.39
N ALA A 73 2.95 -11.63 2.95
CA ALA A 73 2.40 -10.50 3.66
C ALA A 73 0.87 -10.55 3.54
N ARG A 74 0.21 -10.94 4.64
CA ARG A 74 -1.24 -10.77 4.76
C ARG A 74 -1.55 -9.28 4.64
N ALA A 75 -2.55 -8.94 3.82
CA ALA A 75 -3.27 -7.69 3.95
C ALA A 75 -4.09 -7.78 5.26
N PHE A 76 -3.36 -7.63 6.37
CA PHE A 76 -3.79 -7.67 7.78
C PHE A 76 -4.36 -9.00 8.28
#